data_AF-F0RHK6-F1
#
_entry.id   AF-F0RHK6-F1
#
_cell.length_a   1.000
_cell.length_b   1.000
_cell.length_c   1.000
_cell.angle_alpha   90.00
_cell.angle_beta   90.00
_cell.angle_gamma   90.00
#
_symmetry.space_group_name_H-M   'P 1'
#
loop_
_entity.id
_entity.type
_entity.pdbx_description
1 polymer ?
#
loop_
_entity_poly.entity_id
_entity_poly.type
_entity_poly.pdbx_seq_one_letter_code
_entity_poly.pdbx_strand_id
1 'polypeptide(L)'
;MKNSLHKILLIIIMIALVPTGYSQTQKSNLKILYVGTNPDKPLTDREKRITNNLERKVALRKSRTNDFKNFIGQYFNSVTVVYGDEFKEEMASDYDVTIIDAYLKHFEGGYTKDKNGKVTGYTTRKFLTENYNAATIMIGEPSAYIGEGRDLKIDHLCLCLDAHAHAHGMKLDHPIFNTPNKVSVAYETIETPANYKARYGGRNLAKTMQMWRVQTEGYTEGKGMPVGLVSTGYAFDNGIDAEWISGGNNSKGVEATAIGRHANFLHWGFAAAPEYLTESAKLAFINAIHYIAPFKGTKQITKKIKRMPLREYLRESQWTVSDEGSAAWLHYVNKDLDKRRENKAKLQEKKDAGEELSQLENMMLRMPIEKHTRIWTIRHEPQKLKDKFGENWAMYENYYIENMDYFYPIPNERYTYWSDVDEDAKSLGIANNDIKLLDKAITMLKDKSKKEMAYRLLLRYTKQDFKTDKEWIKWFKKNRKSLYFSEGDGYKFIVLPN
;
A
#
# COMPACT_ATOMS: atom_id res chain seq x y z
N MET A 1 -31.13 -47.31 45.51
CA MET A 1 -31.18 -45.85 45.26
C MET A 1 -30.05 -45.03 45.91
N LYS A 2 -29.47 -45.42 47.06
CA LYS A 2 -28.38 -44.65 47.71
C LYS A 2 -27.03 -44.59 46.94
N ASN A 3 -26.70 -45.58 46.12
CA ASN A 3 -25.44 -45.61 45.35
C ASN A 3 -25.45 -44.80 44.05
N SER A 4 -26.63 -44.37 43.57
CA SER A 4 -26.72 -43.53 42.36
C SER A 4 -26.58 -42.04 42.70
N LEU A 5 -27.09 -41.61 43.87
CA LEU A 5 -26.93 -40.22 44.34
C LEU A 5 -25.47 -39.85 44.64
N HIS A 6 -24.66 -40.77 45.16
CA HIS A 6 -23.23 -40.49 45.42
C HIS A 6 -22.43 -40.31 44.14
N LYS A 7 -22.76 -41.05 43.07
CA LYS A 7 -22.09 -40.91 41.76
C LYS A 7 -22.50 -39.62 41.04
N ILE A 8 -23.76 -39.19 41.17
CA ILE A 8 -24.24 -37.93 40.60
C ILE A 8 -23.65 -36.72 41.35
N LEU A 9 -23.50 -36.80 42.68
CA LEU A 9 -22.90 -35.73 43.48
C LEU A 9 -21.39 -35.57 43.21
N LEU A 10 -20.66 -36.66 42.97
CA LEU A 10 -19.25 -36.63 42.57
C LEU A 10 -19.02 -36.06 41.16
N ILE A 11 -19.95 -36.27 40.24
CA ILE A 11 -19.88 -35.70 38.87
C ILE A 11 -20.19 -34.19 38.90
N ILE A 12 -21.12 -33.74 39.75
CA ILE A 12 -21.44 -32.31 39.91
C ILE A 12 -20.28 -31.55 40.60
N ILE A 13 -19.59 -32.17 41.56
CA ILE A 13 -18.42 -31.56 42.22
C ILE A 13 -17.18 -31.53 41.30
N MET A 14 -17.02 -32.48 40.36
CA MET A 14 -15.97 -32.39 39.33
C MET A 14 -16.23 -31.32 38.26
N ILE A 15 -17.50 -30.98 37.98
CA ILE A 15 -17.84 -29.90 37.03
C ILE A 15 -17.68 -28.51 37.68
N ALA A 16 -17.81 -28.42 39.00
CA ALA A 16 -17.64 -27.17 39.76
C ALA A 16 -16.17 -26.78 40.06
N LEU A 17 -15.20 -27.62 39.68
CA LEU A 17 -13.76 -27.41 39.88
C LEU A 17 -12.98 -27.30 38.56
N VAL A 18 -13.66 -27.02 37.44
CA VAL A 18 -12.95 -26.39 36.32
C VAL A 18 -12.55 -25.01 36.83
N PRO A 19 -11.26 -24.67 36.96
CA PRO A 19 -10.91 -23.29 37.16
C PRO A 19 -11.46 -22.58 35.93
N THR A 20 -12.48 -21.74 36.10
CA THR A 20 -12.65 -20.59 35.22
C THR A 20 -11.49 -19.66 35.52
N GLY A 21 -10.27 -20.13 35.22
CA GLY A 21 -9.10 -19.31 35.04
C GLY A 21 -9.39 -18.50 33.80
N TYR A 22 -10.17 -17.43 33.96
CA TYR A 22 -9.86 -16.19 33.26
C TYR A 22 -8.43 -15.88 33.67
N SER A 23 -7.46 -16.43 32.95
CA SER A 23 -6.09 -15.95 32.99
C SER A 23 -6.22 -14.49 32.58
N GLN A 24 -6.18 -13.60 33.56
CA GLN A 24 -6.18 -12.18 33.32
C GLN A 24 -4.98 -11.94 32.41
N THR A 25 -5.22 -11.59 31.13
CA THR A 25 -4.14 -11.35 30.19
C THR A 25 -3.21 -10.33 30.84
N GLN A 26 -1.97 -10.73 31.12
CA GLN A 26 -1.01 -9.84 31.74
C GLN A 26 -0.83 -8.65 30.81
N LYS A 27 -1.31 -7.48 31.24
CA LYS A 27 -1.24 -6.28 30.42
C LYS A 27 0.19 -5.83 30.28
N SER A 28 0.54 -5.41 29.08
CA SER A 28 1.81 -4.78 28.75
C SER A 28 1.92 -3.39 29.37
N ASN A 29 3.16 -3.01 29.71
CA ASN A 29 3.50 -1.68 30.20
C ASN A 29 3.81 -0.67 29.09
N LEU A 30 3.74 -1.08 27.82
CA LEU A 30 3.89 -0.14 26.71
C LEU A 30 2.82 0.96 26.81
N LYS A 31 3.25 2.21 26.68
CA LYS A 31 2.39 3.39 26.65
C LYS A 31 1.92 3.63 25.23
N ILE A 32 0.60 3.59 25.03
CA ILE A 32 -0.01 3.73 23.71
C ILE A 32 -0.68 5.11 23.58
N LEU A 33 -0.33 5.84 22.53
CA LEU A 33 -1.06 7.03 22.08
C LEU A 33 -1.96 6.65 20.91
N TYR A 34 -3.28 6.70 21.11
CA TYR A 34 -4.26 6.46 20.06
C TYR A 34 -4.77 7.80 19.50
N VAL A 35 -4.55 8.03 18.21
CA VAL A 35 -5.00 9.22 17.47
C VAL A 35 -6.25 8.87 16.68
N GLY A 36 -7.40 9.15 17.30
CA GLY A 36 -8.73 8.80 16.79
C GLY A 36 -9.44 9.94 16.07
N THR A 37 -10.62 9.65 15.54
CA THR A 37 -11.53 10.68 15.03
C THR A 37 -12.35 11.27 16.18
N ASN A 38 -12.54 12.58 16.19
CA ASN A 38 -13.36 13.26 17.21
C ASN A 38 -14.85 12.89 17.01
N PRO A 39 -15.49 12.21 17.99
CA PRO A 39 -16.87 11.74 17.86
C PRO A 39 -17.91 12.87 17.83
N ASP A 40 -17.57 14.05 18.36
CA ASP A 40 -18.46 15.22 18.44
C ASP A 40 -18.45 16.04 17.15
N LYS A 41 -17.49 15.79 16.25
CA LYS A 41 -17.43 16.48 14.96
C LYS A 41 -18.35 15.85 13.93
N PRO A 42 -19.07 16.67 13.13
CA PRO A 42 -19.88 16.16 12.04
C PRO A 42 -19.01 15.48 10.98
N LEU A 43 -19.64 14.63 10.16
CA LEU A 43 -19.00 14.08 8.97
C LEU A 43 -18.62 15.22 8.01
N THR A 44 -17.43 15.10 7.41
CA THR A 44 -17.00 16.02 6.35
C THR A 44 -17.81 15.79 5.07
N ASP A 45 -17.85 16.79 4.18
CA ASP A 45 -18.54 16.62 2.88
C ASP A 45 -17.91 15.50 2.05
N ARG A 46 -16.60 15.27 2.20
CA ARG A 46 -15.94 14.12 1.57
C ARG A 46 -16.54 12.82 2.06
N GLU A 47 -16.65 12.64 3.37
CA GLU A 47 -17.19 11.41 3.97
C GLU A 47 -18.65 11.18 3.60
N LYS A 48 -19.46 12.25 3.57
CA LYS A 48 -20.86 12.19 3.11
C LYS A 48 -20.95 11.75 1.64
N ARG A 49 -20.06 12.23 0.78
CA ARG A 49 -20.05 11.87 -0.66
C ARG A 49 -19.59 10.45 -0.94
N ILE A 50 -18.67 9.91 -0.16
CA ILE A 50 -18.07 8.58 -0.43
C ILE A 50 -18.78 7.43 0.29
N THR A 51 -19.58 7.71 1.32
CA THR A 51 -20.33 6.66 2.02
C THR A 51 -21.60 6.29 1.25
N ASN A 52 -21.89 4.99 1.16
CA ASN A 52 -23.16 4.47 0.65
C ASN A 52 -24.16 4.14 1.77
N ASN A 53 -23.78 4.36 3.04
CA ASN A 53 -24.64 4.22 4.22
C ASN A 53 -24.26 5.29 5.24
N LEU A 54 -25.04 6.37 5.28
CA LEU A 54 -24.75 7.52 6.13
C LEU A 54 -24.96 7.20 7.61
N GLU A 55 -26.01 6.44 7.95
CA GLU A 55 -26.35 6.07 9.33
C GLU A 55 -25.21 5.26 9.96
N ARG A 56 -24.74 4.21 9.28
CA ARG A 56 -23.61 3.40 9.76
C ARG A 56 -22.34 4.24 9.88
N LYS A 57 -22.08 5.16 8.94
CA LYS A 57 -20.91 6.05 8.99
C LYS A 57 -20.98 7.01 10.19
N VAL A 58 -22.16 7.52 10.53
CA VAL A 58 -22.39 8.34 11.73
C VAL A 58 -22.22 7.51 13.00
N ALA A 59 -22.74 6.29 13.05
CA ALA A 59 -22.56 5.38 14.19
C ALA A 59 -21.08 5.09 14.43
N LEU A 60 -20.34 4.71 13.39
CA LEU A 60 -18.90 4.48 13.45
C LEU A 60 -18.11 5.73 13.86
N ARG A 61 -18.50 6.92 13.41
CA ARG A 61 -17.87 8.18 13.86
C ARG A 61 -17.99 8.35 15.38
N LYS A 62 -19.12 7.96 15.97
CA LYS A 62 -19.38 8.10 17.40
C LYS A 62 -18.66 7.04 18.24
N SER A 63 -18.59 5.80 17.76
CA SER A 63 -18.08 4.67 18.57
C SER A 63 -16.59 4.37 18.38
N ARG A 64 -16.08 4.45 17.15
CA ARG A 64 -14.79 3.84 16.74
C ARG A 64 -13.61 4.17 17.64
N THR A 65 -13.46 5.44 18.02
CA THR A 65 -12.35 5.87 18.88
C THR A 65 -12.43 5.22 20.26
N ASN A 66 -13.62 5.14 20.85
CA ASN A 66 -13.83 4.46 22.13
C ASN A 66 -13.71 2.94 21.99
N ASP A 67 -14.17 2.36 20.87
CA ASP A 67 -14.04 0.93 20.62
C ASP A 67 -12.58 0.50 20.60
N PHE A 68 -11.71 1.25 19.89
CA PHE A 68 -10.27 0.99 19.89
C PHE A 68 -9.63 1.24 21.25
N LYS A 69 -9.97 2.33 21.94
CA LYS A 69 -9.47 2.58 23.30
C LYS A 69 -9.77 1.40 24.23
N ASN A 70 -11.01 0.92 24.22
CA ASN A 70 -11.45 -0.19 25.05
C ASN A 70 -10.76 -1.50 24.66
N PHE A 71 -10.69 -1.80 23.36
CA PHE A 71 -10.02 -3.00 22.85
C PHE A 71 -8.53 -3.02 23.22
N ILE A 72 -7.78 -1.95 22.94
CA ILE A 72 -6.35 -1.85 23.26
C ILE A 72 -6.16 -1.89 24.79
N GLY A 73 -7.03 -1.23 25.55
CA GLY A 73 -7.00 -1.20 27.02
C GLY A 73 -7.18 -2.56 27.69
N GLN A 74 -7.62 -3.60 26.97
CA GLN A 74 -7.64 -4.98 27.47
C GLN A 74 -6.23 -5.57 27.58
N TYR A 75 -5.27 -5.10 26.77
CA TYR A 75 -3.93 -5.66 26.64
C TYR A 75 -2.82 -4.73 27.14
N PHE A 76 -3.10 -3.43 27.32
CA PHE A 76 -2.11 -2.42 27.71
C PHE A 76 -2.59 -1.64 28.94
N ASN A 77 -1.66 -1.35 29.86
CA ASN A 77 -1.95 -0.59 31.08
C ASN A 77 -2.17 0.90 30.82
N SER A 78 -1.60 1.44 29.75
CA SER A 78 -1.63 2.87 29.43
C SER A 78 -2.08 3.11 27.99
N VAL A 79 -3.29 3.65 27.83
CA VAL A 79 -3.85 4.06 26.53
C VAL A 79 -4.41 5.47 26.64
N THR A 80 -3.73 6.43 26.01
CA THR A 80 -4.20 7.81 25.91
C THR A 80 -4.83 8.04 24.54
N VAL A 81 -5.94 8.79 24.51
CA VAL A 81 -6.61 9.18 23.27
C VAL A 81 -6.40 10.66 23.02
N VAL A 82 -6.06 11.00 21.78
CA VAL A 82 -6.11 12.35 21.22
C VAL A 82 -6.82 12.31 19.87
N TYR A 83 -7.26 13.46 19.35
CA TYR A 83 -7.94 13.54 18.06
C TYR A 83 -7.02 14.04 16.95
N GLY A 84 -7.20 13.55 15.73
CA GLY A 84 -6.30 13.85 14.60
C GLY A 84 -6.11 15.33 14.26
N ASP A 85 -7.09 16.17 14.60
CA ASP A 85 -7.03 17.63 14.44
C ASP A 85 -6.29 18.37 15.56
N GLU A 86 -6.13 17.72 16.72
CA GLU A 86 -5.44 18.22 17.91
C GLU A 86 -4.05 17.62 18.06
N PHE A 87 -3.79 16.49 17.37
CA PHE A 87 -2.52 15.78 17.40
C PHE A 87 -1.36 16.67 16.95
N LYS A 88 -0.29 16.64 17.72
CA LYS A 88 1.01 17.23 17.39
C LYS A 88 2.10 16.19 17.57
N GLU A 89 3.13 16.24 16.74
CA GLU A 89 4.22 15.26 16.73
C GLU A 89 4.87 15.08 18.09
N GLU A 90 5.02 16.16 18.86
CA GLU A 90 5.69 16.15 20.16
C GLU A 90 4.94 15.29 21.17
N MET A 91 3.60 15.20 21.06
CA MET A 91 2.77 14.37 21.92
C MET A 91 3.16 12.89 21.87
N ALA A 92 3.69 12.43 20.72
CA ALA A 92 4.09 11.03 20.54
C ALA A 92 5.37 10.66 21.31
N SER A 93 6.16 11.64 21.76
CA SER A 93 7.47 11.42 22.41
C SER A 93 7.35 10.64 23.72
N ASP A 94 6.28 10.88 24.48
CA ASP A 94 6.03 10.30 25.80
C ASP A 94 5.47 8.86 25.76
N TYR A 95 5.23 8.34 24.55
CA TYR A 95 4.58 7.04 24.31
C TYR A 95 5.51 6.11 23.55
N ASP A 96 5.36 4.80 23.78
CA ASP A 96 6.17 3.80 23.10
C ASP A 96 5.65 3.55 21.69
N VAL A 97 4.32 3.60 21.49
CA VAL A 97 3.68 3.43 20.19
C VAL A 97 2.57 4.45 19.98
N THR A 98 2.54 5.05 18.80
CA THR A 98 1.42 5.87 18.31
C THR A 98 0.59 5.08 17.30
N ILE A 99 -0.73 5.08 17.44
CA ILE A 99 -1.65 4.48 16.49
C ILE A 99 -2.46 5.60 15.85
N ILE A 100 -2.35 5.76 14.53
CA ILE A 100 -3.05 6.80 13.78
C ILE A 100 -4.20 6.19 12.99
N ASP A 101 -5.43 6.50 13.42
CA ASP A 101 -6.69 6.06 12.82
C ASP A 101 -7.53 7.27 12.34
N ALA A 102 -6.89 8.41 12.14
CA ALA A 102 -7.54 9.64 11.74
C ALA A 102 -6.71 10.46 10.76
N TYR A 103 -7.39 11.37 10.06
CA TYR A 103 -6.73 12.39 9.27
C TYR A 103 -6.05 13.40 10.17
N LEU A 104 -4.76 13.60 9.94
CA LEU A 104 -3.99 14.65 10.60
C LEU A 104 -4.12 15.99 9.88
N LYS A 105 -3.82 17.07 10.59
CA LYS A 105 -3.63 18.39 9.96
C LYS A 105 -2.26 18.40 9.26
N HIS A 106 -2.23 18.77 7.99
CA HIS A 106 -0.96 18.96 7.27
C HIS A 106 -0.35 20.31 7.66
N PHE A 107 0.98 20.34 7.79
CA PHE A 107 1.74 21.57 8.06
C PHE A 107 2.32 22.20 6.77
N GLU A 108 2.42 21.42 5.69
CA GLU A 108 2.97 21.86 4.41
C GLU A 108 2.18 21.24 3.24
N GLY A 109 2.22 21.92 2.09
CA GLY A 109 1.64 21.47 0.84
C GLY A 109 0.12 21.67 0.73
N GLY A 110 -0.49 21.08 -0.28
CA GLY A 110 -1.91 21.23 -0.58
C GLY A 110 -2.18 22.00 -1.87
N TYR A 111 -3.40 22.51 -2.01
CA TYR A 111 -3.84 23.20 -3.21
C TYR A 111 -3.39 24.66 -3.19
N THR A 112 -2.69 25.08 -4.23
CA THR A 112 -2.45 26.50 -4.52
C THR A 112 -3.67 27.03 -5.27
N LYS A 113 -4.20 28.18 -4.83
CA LYS A 113 -5.32 28.85 -5.48
C LYS A 113 -4.88 30.23 -5.97
N ASP A 114 -5.41 30.66 -7.10
CA ASP A 114 -5.27 32.04 -7.56
C ASP A 114 -6.15 33.01 -6.75
N LYS A 115 -6.05 34.30 -7.06
CA LYS A 115 -6.84 35.38 -6.46
C LYS A 115 -8.37 35.20 -6.58
N ASN A 116 -8.85 34.36 -7.50
CA ASN A 116 -10.26 34.07 -7.70
C ASN A 116 -10.67 32.75 -7.02
N GLY A 117 -9.78 32.13 -6.25
CA GLY A 117 -10.02 30.86 -5.57
C GLY A 117 -9.93 29.62 -6.48
N LYS A 118 -9.52 29.78 -7.75
CA LYS A 118 -9.34 28.65 -8.67
C LYS A 118 -8.04 27.92 -8.33
N VAL A 119 -8.12 26.59 -8.22
CA VAL A 119 -6.95 25.75 -7.99
C VAL A 119 -6.00 25.83 -9.20
N THR A 120 -4.79 26.32 -8.98
CA THR A 120 -3.72 26.46 -10.00
C THR A 120 -2.63 25.42 -9.85
N GLY A 121 -2.52 24.78 -8.67
CA GLY A 121 -1.50 23.78 -8.42
C GLY A 121 -1.84 22.90 -7.23
N TYR A 122 -1.08 21.83 -7.09
CA TYR A 122 -1.11 20.97 -5.93
C TYR A 122 0.30 20.48 -5.63
N THR A 123 0.74 20.65 -4.40
CA THR A 123 1.95 20.01 -3.86
C THR A 123 1.52 18.96 -2.84
N THR A 124 2.28 17.86 -2.77
CA THR A 124 2.00 16.77 -1.81
C THR A 124 1.94 17.33 -0.40
N ARG A 125 0.88 17.00 0.33
CA ARG A 125 0.71 17.42 1.71
C ARG A 125 1.67 16.66 2.62
N LYS A 126 2.28 17.36 3.57
CA LYS A 126 3.09 16.74 4.64
C LYS A 126 2.39 16.86 5.98
N PHE A 127 2.32 15.74 6.69
CA PHE A 127 1.61 15.60 7.96
C PHE A 127 2.54 15.34 9.13
N LEU A 128 3.67 14.67 8.87
CA LEU A 128 4.73 14.43 9.85
C LEU A 128 6.06 14.97 9.30
N THR A 129 6.87 15.61 10.13
CA THR A 129 8.21 16.09 9.77
C THR A 129 9.21 14.95 9.71
N GLU A 130 10.40 15.19 9.14
CA GLU A 130 11.50 14.21 9.15
C GLU A 130 12.07 13.94 10.55
N ASN A 131 11.75 14.79 11.54
CA ASN A 131 12.15 14.60 12.94
C ASN A 131 11.23 13.64 13.69
N TYR A 132 10.03 13.36 13.18
CA TYR A 132 9.11 12.41 13.80
C TYR A 132 9.70 11.00 13.79
N ASN A 133 9.88 10.43 14.97
CA ASN A 133 10.60 9.19 15.20
C ASN A 133 9.86 8.19 16.11
N ALA A 134 8.59 8.45 16.45
CA ALA A 134 7.80 7.50 17.25
C ALA A 134 7.53 6.21 16.46
N ALA A 135 7.45 5.06 17.13
CA ALA A 135 6.94 3.84 16.50
C ALA A 135 5.45 4.02 16.21
N THR A 136 5.02 3.79 14.96
CA THR A 136 3.69 4.19 14.51
C THR A 136 2.98 3.12 13.73
N ILE A 137 1.73 2.82 14.09
CA ILE A 137 0.79 2.05 13.26
C ILE A 137 -0.16 3.04 12.59
N MET A 138 -0.36 2.92 11.29
CA MET A 138 -1.34 3.70 10.53
C MET A 138 -2.42 2.75 10.03
N ILE A 139 -3.68 3.08 10.32
CA ILE A 139 -4.84 2.25 9.97
C ILE A 139 -5.48 2.77 8.70
N GLY A 140 -5.64 1.93 7.69
CA GLY A 140 -6.37 2.22 6.47
C GLY A 140 -5.86 3.43 5.69
N GLU A 141 -6.78 4.24 5.17
CA GLU A 141 -6.51 5.37 4.27
C GLU A 141 -5.52 6.43 4.80
N PRO A 142 -5.56 6.86 6.08
CA PRO A 142 -4.55 7.76 6.65
C PRO A 142 -3.09 7.37 6.33
N SER A 143 -2.80 6.07 6.26
CA SER A 143 -1.47 5.54 5.94
C SER A 143 -0.93 6.08 4.61
N ALA A 144 -1.78 6.18 3.59
CA ALA A 144 -1.38 6.64 2.27
C ALA A 144 -1.00 8.12 2.28
N TYR A 145 -1.74 8.96 2.99
CA TYR A 145 -1.48 10.40 3.03
C TYR A 145 -0.22 10.72 3.82
N ILE A 146 -0.03 10.05 4.97
CA ILE A 146 1.18 10.20 5.78
C ILE A 146 2.38 9.63 5.02
N GLY A 147 2.23 8.44 4.44
CA GLY A 147 3.30 7.78 3.70
C GLY A 147 3.74 8.54 2.46
N GLU A 148 2.81 9.05 1.64
CA GLU A 148 3.16 9.92 0.52
C GLU A 148 3.84 11.22 0.97
N GLY A 149 3.43 11.79 2.10
CA GLY A 149 4.04 13.01 2.65
C GLY A 149 5.46 12.82 3.21
N ARG A 150 5.82 11.57 3.55
CA ARG A 150 7.14 11.15 4.07
C ARG A 150 7.96 10.37 3.04
N ASP A 151 7.51 10.28 1.79
CA ASP A 151 8.09 9.40 0.76
C ASP A 151 8.29 7.95 1.23
N LEU A 152 7.36 7.41 2.02
CA LEU A 152 7.38 6.01 2.43
C LEU A 152 6.99 5.12 1.25
N LYS A 153 7.41 3.85 1.29
CA LYS A 153 6.88 2.80 0.39
C LYS A 153 5.38 2.52 0.58
N ILE A 154 4.78 3.10 1.62
CA ILE A 154 3.35 3.07 1.93
C ILE A 154 2.67 4.22 1.16
N ASP A 155 1.99 3.89 0.08
CA ASP A 155 1.37 4.87 -0.83
C ASP A 155 -0.13 4.62 -1.06
N HIS A 156 -0.78 5.56 -1.75
CA HIS A 156 -2.19 5.45 -2.12
C HIS A 156 -2.41 4.60 -3.39
N LEU A 157 -1.99 3.32 -3.38
CA LEU A 157 -2.24 2.45 -4.53
C LEU A 157 -3.75 2.28 -4.76
N CYS A 158 -4.51 1.91 -3.72
CA CYS A 158 -5.98 1.88 -3.81
C CYS A 158 -6.72 1.73 -2.50
N LEU A 159 -7.88 2.39 -2.42
CA LEU A 159 -8.96 2.04 -1.50
C LEU A 159 -9.83 0.97 -2.12
N CYS A 160 -9.46 -0.29 -1.92
CA CYS A 160 -10.22 -1.45 -2.38
C CYS A 160 -9.91 -2.71 -1.57
N LEU A 161 -9.21 -2.58 -0.43
CA LEU A 161 -8.91 -3.74 0.40
C LEU A 161 -10.19 -4.18 1.09
N ASP A 162 -10.51 -5.45 0.91
CA ASP A 162 -11.70 -6.09 1.48
C ASP A 162 -11.39 -6.84 2.79
N ALA A 163 -12.34 -7.64 3.28
CA ALA A 163 -12.25 -8.34 4.56
C ALA A 163 -11.11 -9.35 4.73
N HIS A 164 -10.45 -9.75 3.65
CA HIS A 164 -9.50 -10.85 3.67
C HIS A 164 -8.07 -10.42 3.36
N ALA A 165 -7.12 -11.02 4.09
CA ALA A 165 -5.71 -11.07 3.73
C ALA A 165 -5.44 -12.31 2.87
N HIS A 166 -4.62 -12.21 1.83
CA HIS A 166 -4.30 -13.36 0.98
C HIS A 166 -3.21 -14.20 1.61
N ALA A 167 -3.40 -15.52 1.66
CA ALA A 167 -2.36 -16.42 2.17
C ALA A 167 -1.14 -16.49 1.24
N HIS A 168 -1.29 -16.10 -0.03
CA HIS A 168 -0.20 -16.10 -1.00
C HIS A 168 0.91 -15.13 -0.57
N GLY A 169 2.08 -15.68 -0.26
CA GLY A 169 3.26 -14.93 0.17
C GLY A 169 3.26 -14.46 1.63
N MET A 170 2.14 -14.58 2.35
CA MET A 170 2.01 -14.09 3.74
C MET A 170 3.07 -14.70 4.67
N LYS A 171 3.81 -13.84 5.38
CA LYS A 171 4.91 -14.24 6.27
C LYS A 171 4.39 -14.73 7.62
N LEU A 172 3.88 -15.96 7.68
CA LEU A 172 3.26 -16.54 8.89
C LEU A 172 4.21 -16.77 10.07
N ASP A 173 5.51 -16.82 9.81
CA ASP A 173 6.58 -16.86 10.81
C ASP A 173 6.85 -15.48 11.45
N HIS A 174 6.32 -14.40 10.86
CA HIS A 174 6.51 -13.05 11.35
C HIS A 174 5.96 -12.87 12.79
N PRO A 175 6.60 -12.04 13.64
CA PRO A 175 6.16 -11.79 15.01
C PRO A 175 4.69 -11.42 15.17
N ILE A 176 4.10 -10.69 14.20
CA ILE A 176 2.67 -10.32 14.26
C ILE A 176 1.73 -11.53 14.38
N PHE A 177 2.14 -12.71 13.91
CA PHE A 177 1.34 -13.93 13.98
C PHE A 177 1.71 -14.83 15.16
N ASN A 178 2.80 -14.55 15.86
CA ASN A 178 3.40 -15.50 16.80
C ASN A 178 3.63 -14.94 18.20
N THR A 179 3.85 -13.63 18.36
CA THR A 179 4.27 -13.04 19.64
C THR A 179 3.70 -11.64 19.87
N PRO A 180 3.27 -11.30 21.11
CA PRO A 180 3.23 -12.18 22.29
C PRO A 180 2.10 -13.22 22.26
N ASN A 181 1.09 -13.04 21.41
CA ASN A 181 -0.03 -13.97 21.30
C ASN A 181 0.13 -14.86 20.07
N LYS A 182 -0.09 -16.17 20.22
CA LYS A 182 -0.14 -17.05 19.05
C LYS A 182 -1.44 -16.79 18.27
N VAL A 183 -1.32 -16.33 17.03
CA VAL A 183 -2.47 -16.10 16.14
C VAL A 183 -2.80 -17.40 15.41
N SER A 184 -4.03 -17.88 15.60
CA SER A 184 -4.59 -18.97 14.79
C SER A 184 -5.31 -18.38 13.59
N VAL A 185 -4.65 -18.38 12.44
CA VAL A 185 -5.21 -17.86 11.20
C VAL A 185 -6.36 -18.75 10.71
N ALA A 186 -7.57 -18.18 10.66
CA ALA A 186 -8.73 -18.84 10.07
C ALA A 186 -8.72 -18.63 8.55
N TYR A 187 -8.51 -19.71 7.80
CA TYR A 187 -8.50 -19.68 6.34
C TYR A 187 -9.87 -19.98 5.76
N GLU A 188 -10.20 -19.24 4.71
CA GLU A 188 -11.32 -19.48 3.82
C GLU A 188 -10.78 -19.74 2.41
N THR A 189 -11.34 -20.73 1.72
CA THR A 189 -11.05 -20.96 0.30
C THR A 189 -11.96 -20.07 -0.53
N ILE A 190 -11.38 -19.09 -1.22
CA ILE A 190 -12.12 -18.07 -1.98
C ILE A 190 -11.67 -18.12 -3.44
N GLU A 191 -12.58 -17.80 -4.37
CA GLU A 191 -12.20 -17.59 -5.77
C GLU A 191 -11.14 -16.50 -5.87
N THR A 192 -10.06 -16.79 -6.58
CA THR A 192 -9.01 -15.82 -6.87
C THR A 192 -9.63 -14.65 -7.63
N PRO A 193 -9.44 -13.39 -7.17
CA PRO A 193 -9.99 -12.22 -7.84
C PRO A 193 -9.66 -12.22 -9.33
N ALA A 194 -10.67 -12.11 -10.18
CA ALA A 194 -10.51 -12.30 -11.63
C ALA A 194 -9.47 -11.35 -12.27
N ASN A 195 -9.27 -10.16 -11.67
CA ASN A 195 -8.27 -9.20 -12.10
C ASN A 195 -6.83 -9.64 -11.85
N TYR A 196 -6.57 -10.62 -10.98
CA TYR A 196 -5.20 -11.06 -10.68
C TYR A 196 -4.58 -11.85 -11.82
N LYS A 197 -5.36 -12.74 -12.44
CA LYS A 197 -4.88 -13.52 -13.59
C LYS A 197 -4.59 -12.67 -14.83
N ALA A 198 -5.20 -11.48 -14.92
CA ALA A 198 -4.92 -10.51 -15.97
C ALA A 198 -3.59 -9.76 -15.75
N ARG A 199 -2.98 -9.86 -14.58
CA ARG A 199 -1.72 -9.19 -14.22
C ARG A 199 -0.56 -10.17 -14.30
N TYR A 200 0.63 -9.65 -14.59
CA TYR A 200 1.83 -10.47 -14.68
C TYR A 200 2.03 -11.27 -13.40
N GLY A 201 1.99 -10.59 -12.26
CA GLY A 201 2.22 -11.20 -10.96
C GLY A 201 1.25 -12.32 -10.55
N GLY A 202 -0.02 -12.22 -10.95
CA GLY A 202 -1.07 -13.19 -10.63
C GLY A 202 -1.38 -14.22 -11.72
N ARG A 203 -0.66 -14.21 -12.85
CA ARG A 203 -0.96 -15.03 -14.05
C ARG A 203 -1.03 -16.53 -13.79
N ASN A 204 -0.21 -17.03 -12.86
CA ASN A 204 -0.09 -18.46 -12.53
C ASN A 204 -0.89 -18.87 -11.29
N LEU A 205 -1.74 -17.98 -10.74
CA LEU A 205 -2.53 -18.32 -9.56
C LEU A 205 -3.60 -19.38 -9.89
N ALA A 206 -3.85 -20.25 -8.91
CA ALA A 206 -4.97 -21.19 -8.98
C ALA A 206 -6.32 -20.46 -9.06
N LYS A 207 -7.38 -21.18 -9.46
CA LYS A 207 -8.74 -20.61 -9.53
C LYS A 207 -9.24 -20.15 -8.16
N THR A 208 -8.80 -20.83 -7.10
CA THR A 208 -9.10 -20.50 -5.71
C THR A 208 -7.81 -20.33 -4.93
N MET A 209 -7.87 -19.58 -3.83
CA MET A 209 -6.75 -19.41 -2.92
C MET A 209 -7.25 -19.38 -1.47
N GLN A 210 -6.37 -19.80 -0.55
CA GLN A 210 -6.63 -19.62 0.87
C GLN A 210 -6.47 -18.13 1.22
N MET A 211 -7.41 -17.60 1.99
CA MET A 211 -7.37 -16.24 2.47
C MET A 211 -7.71 -16.21 3.96
N TRP A 212 -6.99 -15.40 4.72
CA TRP A 212 -7.26 -15.16 6.13
C TRP A 212 -8.42 -14.16 6.27
N ARG A 213 -9.48 -14.55 6.99
CA ARG A 213 -10.59 -13.66 7.35
C ARG A 213 -10.16 -12.67 8.44
N VAL A 214 -9.90 -11.43 8.06
CA VAL A 214 -9.45 -10.37 8.99
C VAL A 214 -10.65 -9.62 9.58
N GLN A 215 -11.62 -9.28 8.74
CA GLN A 215 -12.83 -8.57 9.14
C GLN A 215 -14.03 -9.50 9.10
N THR A 216 -15.01 -9.31 9.98
CA THR A 216 -16.25 -10.11 10.01
C THR A 216 -17.16 -9.80 8.83
N GLU A 217 -16.99 -8.64 8.18
CA GLU A 217 -17.72 -8.22 6.98
C GLU A 217 -16.80 -7.35 6.09
N GLY A 218 -16.90 -7.56 4.78
CA GLY A 218 -16.21 -6.78 3.75
C GLY A 218 -16.98 -5.57 3.25
N TYR A 219 -16.31 -4.66 2.54
CA TYR A 219 -17.01 -3.53 1.89
C TYR A 219 -17.79 -3.97 0.64
N THR A 220 -17.46 -5.13 0.07
CA THR A 220 -18.24 -5.74 -1.03
C THR A 220 -19.39 -6.61 -0.52
N GLU A 221 -19.29 -7.11 0.71
CA GLU A 221 -20.33 -7.93 1.38
C GLU A 221 -21.37 -7.03 2.07
N GLY A 222 -20.91 -5.92 2.66
CA GLY A 222 -21.69 -5.07 3.56
C GLY A 222 -21.89 -3.64 3.11
N LYS A 223 -23.06 -3.07 3.41
CA LYS A 223 -23.33 -1.64 3.18
C LYS A 223 -22.68 -0.79 4.27
N GLY A 224 -21.85 0.17 3.87
CA GLY A 224 -21.26 1.17 4.77
C GLY A 224 -19.99 0.76 5.50
N MET A 225 -19.42 -0.42 5.21
CA MET A 225 -18.15 -0.81 5.81
C MET A 225 -17.02 0.10 5.31
N PRO A 226 -16.09 0.54 6.19
CA PRO A 226 -14.90 1.26 5.76
C PRO A 226 -14.09 0.43 4.77
N VAL A 227 -13.79 1.02 3.61
CA VAL A 227 -12.93 0.40 2.59
C VAL A 227 -11.48 0.46 3.08
N GLY A 228 -10.78 -0.67 3.09
CA GLY A 228 -9.38 -0.70 3.45
C GLY A 228 -8.47 -0.15 2.35
N LEU A 229 -7.23 0.13 2.72
CA LEU A 229 -6.18 0.60 1.82
C LEU A 229 -5.21 -0.54 1.51
N VAL A 230 -4.82 -0.67 0.25
CA VAL A 230 -3.56 -1.34 -0.12
C VAL A 230 -2.56 -0.32 -0.64
N SER A 231 -1.29 -0.53 -0.32
CA SER A 231 -0.13 0.14 -0.94
C SER A 231 0.50 -0.76 -2.01
N THR A 232 1.44 -0.24 -2.80
CA THR A 232 2.19 -1.06 -3.75
C THR A 232 2.89 -2.23 -3.07
N GLY A 233 3.02 -3.35 -3.78
CA GLY A 233 3.94 -4.44 -3.42
C GLY A 233 5.30 -4.35 -4.09
N TYR A 234 5.40 -3.63 -5.20
CA TYR A 234 6.59 -3.60 -6.04
C TYR A 234 7.75 -2.93 -5.33
N ALA A 235 8.89 -3.63 -5.30
CA ALA A 235 10.07 -3.30 -4.51
C ALA A 235 9.75 -2.86 -3.06
N PHE A 236 8.71 -3.40 -2.42
CA PHE A 236 8.35 -2.99 -1.05
C PHE A 236 9.38 -3.53 -0.05
N ASP A 237 9.62 -4.84 -0.06
CA ASP A 237 10.69 -5.46 0.72
C ASP A 237 12.05 -5.07 0.14
N ASN A 238 12.96 -4.59 0.98
CA ASN A 238 14.30 -4.17 0.55
C ASN A 238 15.42 -4.71 1.43
N GLY A 239 15.12 -5.48 2.47
CA GLY A 239 16.11 -6.00 3.42
C GLY A 239 16.91 -4.93 4.19
N ILE A 240 16.50 -3.66 4.15
CA ILE A 240 17.18 -2.53 4.80
C ILE A 240 16.30 -1.96 5.90
N ASP A 241 15.19 -1.35 5.52
CA ASP A 241 14.29 -0.64 6.43
C ASP A 241 12.82 -0.89 6.14
N ALA A 242 12.49 -1.63 5.08
CA ALA A 242 11.13 -1.96 4.70
C ALA A 242 10.92 -3.46 4.55
N GLU A 243 9.75 -3.93 4.98
CA GLU A 243 9.36 -5.33 4.85
C GLU A 243 7.88 -5.46 4.49
N TRP A 244 7.61 -6.33 3.52
CA TRP A 244 6.26 -6.74 3.20
C TRP A 244 5.87 -7.90 4.13
N ILE A 245 4.64 -7.89 4.69
CA ILE A 245 4.18 -8.94 5.62
C ILE A 245 2.98 -9.71 5.06
N SER A 246 1.99 -9.00 4.53
CA SER A 246 0.79 -9.61 3.95
C SER A 246 0.17 -8.76 2.86
N GLY A 247 -0.43 -9.42 1.87
CA GLY A 247 -1.37 -8.83 0.93
C GLY A 247 -2.82 -9.00 1.39
N GLY A 248 -3.77 -8.70 0.52
CA GLY A 248 -5.19 -8.91 0.81
C GLY A 248 -6.10 -8.73 -0.40
N ASN A 249 -7.39 -9.02 -0.24
CA ASN A 249 -8.36 -9.00 -1.34
C ASN A 249 -8.56 -7.59 -1.88
N ASN A 250 -8.15 -7.34 -3.12
CA ASN A 250 -8.04 -6.00 -3.69
C ASN A 250 -8.08 -6.00 -5.23
N SER A 251 -8.20 -4.82 -5.86
CA SER A 251 -8.30 -4.66 -7.32
C SER A 251 -6.95 -4.46 -8.06
N LYS A 252 -5.83 -4.46 -7.35
CA LYS A 252 -4.49 -4.08 -7.83
C LYS A 252 -3.52 -5.22 -8.07
N GLY A 253 -3.75 -6.40 -7.50
CA GLY A 253 -2.90 -7.57 -7.71
C GLY A 253 -2.60 -8.29 -6.42
N VAL A 254 -1.96 -9.45 -6.54
CA VAL A 254 -1.60 -10.29 -5.39
C VAL A 254 -0.42 -9.72 -4.61
N GLU A 255 0.40 -8.88 -5.24
CA GLU A 255 1.58 -8.25 -4.62
C GLU A 255 1.20 -7.10 -3.68
N ALA A 256 0.03 -6.49 -3.87
CA ALA A 256 -0.33 -5.27 -3.16
C ALA A 256 -0.26 -5.47 -1.64
N THR A 257 0.30 -4.49 -0.95
CA THR A 257 0.62 -4.56 0.48
C THR A 257 -0.60 -4.16 1.29
N ALA A 258 -1.14 -5.09 2.08
CA ALA A 258 -2.16 -4.81 3.09
C ALA A 258 -1.54 -4.63 4.48
N ILE A 259 -0.45 -5.35 4.78
CA ILE A 259 0.34 -5.17 6.00
C ILE A 259 1.82 -5.14 5.63
N GLY A 260 2.52 -4.09 6.06
CA GLY A 260 3.96 -3.92 5.83
C GLY A 260 4.54 -2.81 6.68
N ARG A 261 5.85 -2.86 6.93
CA ARG A 261 6.57 -1.83 7.69
C ARG A 261 7.55 -1.09 6.79
N HIS A 262 7.72 0.21 7.02
CA HIS A 262 8.83 1.00 6.49
C HIS A 262 9.35 1.92 7.61
N ALA A 263 10.62 1.72 7.99
CA ALA A 263 11.24 2.35 9.15
C ALA A 263 10.40 2.15 10.42
N ASN A 264 10.10 3.24 11.14
CA ASN A 264 9.26 3.28 12.33
C ASN A 264 7.74 3.25 12.04
N PHE A 265 7.31 3.05 10.78
CA PHE A 265 5.91 3.05 10.38
C PHE A 265 5.43 1.66 9.95
N LEU A 266 4.33 1.19 10.52
CA LEU A 266 3.60 0.01 10.12
C LEU A 266 2.28 0.41 9.46
N HIS A 267 2.06 -0.06 8.24
CA HIS A 267 0.79 0.03 7.55
C HIS A 267 -0.09 -1.15 7.95
N TRP A 268 -1.25 -0.85 8.53
CA TRP A 268 -2.34 -1.80 8.73
C TRP A 268 -3.50 -1.39 7.82
N GLY A 269 -3.59 -2.00 6.64
CA GLY A 269 -4.51 -1.57 5.58
C GLY A 269 -5.99 -1.82 5.87
N PHE A 270 -6.32 -2.78 6.73
CA PHE A 270 -7.71 -3.11 7.09
C PHE A 270 -8.33 -1.99 7.92
N ALA A 271 -9.58 -1.62 7.61
CA ALA A 271 -10.21 -0.42 8.13
C ALA A 271 -11.39 -0.69 9.09
N ALA A 272 -11.71 -1.95 9.38
CA ALA A 272 -12.72 -2.33 10.35
C ALA A 272 -12.48 -1.71 11.74
N ALA A 273 -13.57 -1.42 12.45
CA ALA A 273 -13.52 -1.15 13.89
C ALA A 273 -13.33 -2.47 14.65
N PRO A 274 -12.89 -2.47 15.92
CA PRO A 274 -12.59 -3.69 16.66
C PRO A 274 -13.77 -4.67 16.74
N GLU A 275 -15.00 -4.18 16.78
CA GLU A 275 -16.20 -5.02 16.76
C GLU A 275 -16.34 -5.87 15.49
N TYR A 276 -15.77 -5.42 14.36
CA TYR A 276 -15.76 -6.14 13.08
C TYR A 276 -14.43 -6.81 12.78
N LEU A 277 -13.49 -6.87 13.73
CA LEU A 277 -12.27 -7.67 13.58
C LEU A 277 -12.54 -9.09 14.07
N THR A 278 -12.05 -10.10 13.36
CA THR A 278 -12.03 -11.47 13.89
C THR A 278 -11.08 -11.56 15.08
N GLU A 279 -11.25 -12.57 15.94
CA GLU A 279 -10.35 -12.74 17.10
C GLU A 279 -8.88 -12.90 16.68
N SER A 280 -8.62 -13.63 15.59
CA SER A 280 -7.27 -13.75 15.02
C SER A 280 -6.70 -12.39 14.58
N ALA A 281 -7.52 -11.51 13.99
CA ALA A 281 -7.12 -10.17 13.59
C ALA A 281 -6.89 -9.23 14.77
N LYS A 282 -7.72 -9.32 15.81
CA LYS A 282 -7.50 -8.62 17.07
C LYS A 282 -6.14 -8.99 17.66
N LEU A 283 -5.84 -10.28 17.81
CA LEU A 283 -4.55 -10.73 18.34
C LEU A 283 -3.37 -10.29 17.45
N ALA A 284 -3.50 -10.40 16.12
CA ALA A 284 -2.48 -9.94 15.19
C ALA A 284 -2.24 -8.42 15.28
N PHE A 285 -3.29 -7.62 15.48
CA PHE A 285 -3.17 -6.18 15.70
C PHE A 285 -2.46 -5.85 17.01
N ILE A 286 -2.79 -6.55 18.11
CA ILE A 286 -2.08 -6.40 19.39
C ILE A 286 -0.61 -6.78 19.24
N ASN A 287 -0.31 -7.88 18.55
CA ASN A 287 1.06 -8.27 18.26
C ASN A 287 1.78 -7.24 17.39
N ALA A 288 1.09 -6.57 16.45
CA ALA A 288 1.67 -5.50 15.65
C ALA A 288 2.11 -4.30 16.49
N ILE A 289 1.39 -3.98 17.58
CA ILE A 289 1.79 -2.94 18.55
C ILE A 289 3.09 -3.32 19.23
N HIS A 290 3.20 -4.56 19.73
CA HIS A 290 4.44 -5.07 20.32
C HIS A 290 5.58 -5.12 19.32
N TYR A 291 5.27 -5.49 18.08
CA TYR A 291 6.24 -5.62 17.01
C TYR A 291 6.86 -4.28 16.62
N ILE A 292 6.06 -3.22 16.49
CA ILE A 292 6.57 -1.92 16.04
C ILE A 292 7.27 -1.15 17.16
N ALA A 293 6.96 -1.41 18.44
CA ALA A 293 7.50 -0.64 19.57
C ALA A 293 9.03 -0.52 19.60
N PRO A 294 9.82 -1.58 19.35
CA PRO A 294 11.29 -1.49 19.28
C PRO A 294 11.81 -0.60 18.15
N PHE A 295 10.99 -0.27 17.16
CA PHE A 295 11.38 0.58 16.04
C PHE A 295 11.28 2.08 16.36
N LYS A 296 10.88 2.47 17.58
CA LYS A 296 10.95 3.87 18.01
C LYS A 296 12.39 4.39 17.86
N GLY A 297 12.55 5.52 17.17
CA GLY A 297 13.86 6.09 16.83
C GLY A 297 14.47 5.59 15.51
N THR A 298 13.90 4.56 14.87
CA THR A 298 14.41 4.03 13.60
C THR A 298 14.24 5.06 12.50
N LYS A 299 15.32 5.38 11.80
CA LYS A 299 15.32 6.34 10.70
C LYS A 299 14.92 5.66 9.40
N GLN A 300 14.21 6.42 8.57
CA GLN A 300 13.99 6.08 7.17
C GLN A 300 15.30 6.23 6.39
N ILE A 301 15.73 5.17 5.73
CA ILE A 301 16.94 5.09 4.92
C ILE A 301 16.56 5.17 3.43
N THR A 302 15.54 4.42 3.01
CA THR A 302 15.07 4.41 1.63
C THR A 302 13.82 5.27 1.45
N LYS A 303 13.57 5.70 0.21
CA LYS A 303 12.37 6.45 -0.14
C LYS A 303 11.62 5.76 -1.27
N LYS A 304 10.34 6.08 -1.35
CA LYS A 304 9.53 5.89 -2.55
C LYS A 304 8.93 7.22 -2.95
N ILE A 305 9.60 7.89 -3.88
CA ILE A 305 9.10 9.12 -4.49
C ILE A 305 7.76 8.80 -5.16
N LYS A 306 6.76 9.65 -4.90
CA LYS A 306 5.42 9.50 -5.44
C LYS A 306 5.46 9.33 -6.97
N ARG A 307 4.75 8.30 -7.47
CA ARG A 307 4.62 7.95 -8.90
C ARG A 307 5.90 7.48 -9.59
N MET A 308 6.94 7.13 -8.84
CA MET A 308 8.16 6.56 -9.41
C MET A 308 7.84 5.26 -10.19
N PRO A 309 8.16 5.15 -11.50
CA PRO A 309 7.96 3.94 -12.28
C PRO A 309 9.01 2.89 -11.92
N LEU A 310 8.67 2.00 -11.01
CA LEU A 310 9.48 0.82 -10.65
C LEU A 310 9.53 -0.20 -11.79
N ARG A 311 10.59 -1.01 -11.84
CA ARG A 311 10.82 -1.99 -12.92
C ARG A 311 9.69 -3.02 -13.02
N GLU A 312 9.08 -3.40 -11.91
CA GLU A 312 7.92 -4.30 -11.93
C GLU A 312 6.69 -3.68 -12.61
N TYR A 313 6.50 -2.36 -12.57
CA TYR A 313 5.45 -1.72 -13.37
C TYR A 313 5.77 -1.83 -14.87
N LEU A 314 7.03 -1.72 -15.27
CA LEU A 314 7.46 -1.91 -16.66
C LEU A 314 7.28 -3.36 -17.10
N ARG A 315 7.47 -4.33 -16.19
CA ARG A 315 7.18 -5.74 -16.44
C ARG A 315 5.67 -5.97 -16.64
N GLU A 316 4.81 -5.31 -15.87
CA GLU A 316 3.36 -5.32 -16.10
C GLU A 316 2.98 -4.68 -17.46
N SER A 317 3.66 -3.61 -17.88
CA SER A 317 3.46 -3.03 -19.21
C SER A 317 3.84 -3.99 -20.32
N GLN A 318 5.02 -4.62 -20.23
CA GLN A 318 5.43 -5.67 -21.17
C GLN A 318 4.39 -6.80 -21.23
N TRP A 319 3.96 -7.31 -20.08
CA TRP A 319 2.94 -8.35 -20.02
C TRP A 319 1.67 -7.90 -20.73
N THR A 320 1.21 -6.68 -20.47
CA THR A 320 -0.01 -6.13 -21.07
C THR A 320 0.06 -6.06 -22.60
N VAL A 321 1.24 -5.88 -23.19
CA VAL A 321 1.40 -5.85 -24.67
C VAL A 321 1.68 -7.22 -25.28
N SER A 322 2.14 -8.21 -24.50
CA SER A 322 2.33 -9.60 -24.95
C SER A 322 1.01 -10.22 -25.46
N ASP A 323 1.10 -11.28 -26.26
CA ASP A 323 -0.07 -12.02 -26.74
C ASP A 323 -0.92 -12.55 -25.57
N GLU A 324 -0.29 -13.25 -24.63
CA GLU A 324 -0.97 -13.87 -23.49
C GLU A 324 -1.58 -12.82 -22.55
N GLY A 325 -0.80 -11.81 -22.19
CA GLY A 325 -1.27 -10.78 -21.26
C GLY A 325 -2.33 -9.86 -21.88
N SER A 326 -2.22 -9.52 -23.17
CA SER A 326 -3.29 -8.82 -23.89
C SER A 326 -4.58 -9.63 -23.86
N ALA A 327 -4.52 -10.93 -24.16
CA ALA A 327 -5.69 -11.81 -24.16
C ALA A 327 -6.32 -11.92 -22.76
N ALA A 328 -5.51 -12.14 -21.73
CA ALA A 328 -5.97 -12.22 -20.34
C ALA A 328 -6.64 -10.92 -19.88
N TRP A 329 -6.03 -9.78 -20.19
CA TRP A 329 -6.58 -8.47 -19.85
C TRP A 329 -7.88 -8.18 -20.61
N LEU A 330 -7.93 -8.43 -21.93
CA LEU A 330 -9.13 -8.24 -22.75
C LEU A 330 -10.28 -9.12 -22.28
N HIS A 331 -10.00 -10.38 -21.94
CA HIS A 331 -10.97 -11.28 -21.33
C HIS A 331 -11.52 -10.66 -20.04
N TYR A 332 -10.65 -10.23 -19.13
CA TYR A 332 -11.06 -9.63 -17.86
C TYR A 332 -11.93 -8.39 -18.01
N VAL A 333 -11.58 -7.43 -18.89
CA VAL A 333 -12.34 -6.17 -18.99
C VAL A 333 -13.61 -6.26 -19.83
N ASN A 334 -13.68 -7.24 -20.73
CA ASN A 334 -14.84 -7.42 -21.60
C ASN A 334 -15.83 -8.47 -21.07
N LYS A 335 -15.48 -9.25 -20.02
CA LYS A 335 -16.32 -10.35 -19.51
C LYS A 335 -17.75 -9.93 -19.12
N ASP A 336 -17.92 -8.70 -18.60
CA ASP A 336 -19.21 -8.21 -18.09
C ASP A 336 -19.89 -7.22 -19.05
N LEU A 337 -19.59 -7.27 -20.36
CA LEU A 337 -20.20 -6.32 -21.31
C LEU A 337 -21.71 -6.49 -21.43
N ASP A 338 -22.20 -7.73 -21.55
CA ASP A 338 -23.64 -7.97 -21.73
C ASP A 338 -24.42 -7.61 -20.47
N LYS A 339 -23.91 -7.99 -19.29
CA LYS A 339 -24.47 -7.55 -18.01
C LYS A 339 -24.53 -6.02 -17.87
N ARG A 340 -23.50 -5.30 -18.35
CA ARG A 340 -23.51 -3.82 -18.37
C ARG A 340 -24.58 -3.27 -19.33
N ARG A 341 -24.77 -3.90 -20.49
CA ARG A 341 -25.82 -3.51 -21.47
C ARG A 341 -27.20 -3.74 -20.89
N GLU A 342 -27.45 -4.91 -20.30
CA GLU A 342 -28.71 -5.23 -19.63
C GLU A 342 -29.02 -4.27 -18.49
N ASN A 343 -28.05 -3.99 -17.61
CA ASN A 343 -28.24 -3.03 -16.53
C ASN A 343 -28.55 -1.63 -17.06
N LYS A 344 -27.87 -1.20 -18.13
CA LYS A 344 -28.12 0.10 -18.75
C LYS A 344 -29.52 0.16 -19.38
N ALA A 345 -29.97 -0.91 -20.03
CA ALA A 345 -31.34 -1.03 -20.55
C ALA A 345 -32.38 -0.92 -19.42
N LYS A 346 -32.19 -1.64 -18.30
CA LYS A 346 -33.06 -1.55 -17.12
C LYS A 346 -33.12 -0.14 -16.53
N LEU A 347 -31.98 0.56 -16.45
CA LEU A 347 -31.96 1.95 -15.99
C LEU A 347 -32.65 2.90 -16.97
N GLN A 348 -32.61 2.61 -18.27
CA GLN A 348 -33.32 3.37 -19.28
C GLN A 348 -34.83 3.14 -19.19
N GLU A 349 -35.29 1.88 -19.05
CA GLU A 349 -36.70 1.54 -18.82
C GLU A 349 -37.26 2.22 -17.56
N LYS A 350 -36.51 2.18 -16.46
CA LYS A 350 -36.87 2.87 -15.21
C LYS A 350 -37.04 4.38 -15.43
N LYS A 351 -36.13 4.99 -16.18
CA LYS A 351 -36.23 6.42 -16.55
C LYS A 351 -37.44 6.71 -17.45
N ASP A 352 -37.70 5.85 -18.43
CA ASP A 352 -38.79 6.01 -19.39
C ASP A 352 -40.17 5.79 -18.73
N ALA A 353 -40.23 4.98 -17.67
CA ALA A 353 -41.39 4.82 -16.80
C ALA A 353 -41.64 6.02 -15.86
N GLY A 354 -40.78 7.04 -15.89
CA GLY A 354 -40.90 8.24 -15.05
C GLY A 354 -40.42 8.05 -13.61
N GLU A 355 -39.75 6.94 -13.29
CA GLU A 355 -39.19 6.72 -11.96
C GLU A 355 -37.91 7.54 -11.73
N GLU A 356 -37.73 8.04 -10.51
CA GLU A 356 -36.50 8.75 -10.15
C GLU A 356 -35.29 7.82 -10.11
N LEU A 357 -34.26 8.18 -10.88
CA LEU A 357 -32.94 7.57 -10.79
C LEU A 357 -32.11 8.30 -9.73
N SER A 358 -31.43 7.53 -8.88
CA SER A 358 -30.38 8.04 -8.01
C SER A 358 -29.25 8.68 -8.82
N GLN A 359 -28.39 9.46 -8.14
CA GLN A 359 -27.22 10.06 -8.77
C GLN A 359 -26.28 9.01 -9.39
N LEU A 360 -26.11 7.86 -8.73
CA LEU A 360 -25.26 6.77 -9.20
C LEU A 360 -25.87 6.10 -10.44
N GLU A 361 -27.17 5.82 -10.44
CA GLU A 361 -27.88 5.27 -11.61
C GLU A 361 -27.81 6.23 -12.80
N ASN A 362 -27.99 7.53 -12.57
CA ASN A 362 -27.80 8.57 -13.59
C ASN A 362 -26.37 8.56 -14.17
N MET A 363 -25.36 8.40 -13.31
CA MET A 363 -23.97 8.31 -13.76
C MET A 363 -23.75 7.05 -14.61
N MET A 364 -24.22 5.88 -14.13
CA MET A 364 -24.11 4.61 -14.84
C MET A 364 -24.80 4.65 -16.21
N LEU A 365 -25.98 5.27 -16.30
CA LEU A 365 -26.72 5.43 -17.56
C LEU A 365 -25.96 6.31 -18.56
N ARG A 366 -25.23 7.33 -18.12
CA ARG A 366 -24.43 8.21 -19.00
C ARG A 366 -23.11 7.61 -19.43
N MET A 367 -22.53 6.68 -18.66
CA MET A 367 -21.23 6.09 -19.02
C MET A 367 -21.34 5.27 -20.32
N PRO A 368 -20.39 5.42 -21.26
CA PRO A 368 -20.35 4.61 -22.46
C PRO A 368 -20.01 3.15 -22.13
N ILE A 369 -20.57 2.21 -22.90
CA ILE A 369 -20.19 0.80 -22.84
C ILE A 369 -19.30 0.53 -24.04
N GLU A 370 -18.00 0.43 -23.79
CA GLU A 370 -17.00 0.21 -24.83
C GLU A 370 -16.44 -1.21 -24.73
N LYS A 371 -16.38 -1.90 -25.87
CA LYS A 371 -15.62 -3.14 -25.99
C LYS A 371 -14.17 -2.76 -26.25
N HIS A 372 -13.29 -3.05 -25.30
CA HIS A 372 -11.87 -2.80 -25.50
C HIS A 372 -11.31 -3.82 -26.50
N THR A 373 -10.50 -3.33 -27.44
CA THR A 373 -9.75 -4.14 -28.41
C THR A 373 -8.26 -4.14 -28.06
N ARG A 374 -7.47 -4.91 -28.80
CA ARG A 374 -6.03 -5.00 -28.58
C ARG A 374 -5.33 -3.64 -28.64
N ILE A 375 -5.80 -2.71 -29.46
CA ILE A 375 -5.28 -1.32 -29.55
C ILE A 375 -5.28 -0.62 -28.18
N TRP A 376 -6.23 -0.96 -27.30
CA TRP A 376 -6.28 -0.38 -25.96
C TRP A 376 -5.05 -0.71 -25.11
N THR A 377 -4.40 -1.86 -25.35
CA THR A 377 -3.24 -2.30 -24.55
C THR A 377 -2.03 -1.40 -24.75
N ILE A 378 -1.92 -0.72 -25.89
CA ILE A 378 -0.84 0.25 -26.19
C ILE A 378 -1.24 1.70 -25.91
N ARG A 379 -2.41 2.00 -25.31
CA ARG A 379 -2.88 3.40 -25.16
C ARG A 379 -1.93 4.29 -24.37
N HIS A 380 -1.20 3.73 -23.41
CA HIS A 380 -0.24 4.44 -22.57
C HIS A 380 1.19 4.41 -23.12
N GLU A 381 1.43 3.72 -24.23
CA GLU A 381 2.75 3.70 -24.85
C GLU A 381 3.11 5.10 -25.38
N PRO A 382 4.38 5.51 -25.28
CA PRO A 382 4.85 6.77 -25.83
C PRO A 382 4.52 6.91 -27.32
N GLN A 383 4.16 8.12 -27.76
CA GLN A 383 3.82 8.37 -29.16
C GLN A 383 4.95 7.96 -30.12
N LYS A 384 6.22 8.19 -29.73
CA LYS A 384 7.41 7.74 -30.49
C LYS A 384 7.42 6.23 -30.79
N LEU A 385 6.92 5.41 -29.86
CA LEU A 385 6.83 3.96 -30.06
C LEU A 385 5.63 3.61 -30.94
N LYS A 386 4.50 4.31 -30.77
CA LYS A 386 3.32 4.14 -31.62
C LYS A 386 3.59 4.46 -33.08
N ASP A 387 4.28 5.56 -33.35
CA ASP A 387 4.64 5.96 -34.71
C ASP A 387 5.61 4.96 -35.35
N LYS A 388 6.50 4.37 -34.55
CA LYS A 388 7.52 3.40 -35.01
C LYS A 388 6.97 1.99 -35.21
N PHE A 389 6.14 1.50 -34.29
CA PHE A 389 5.71 0.11 -34.24
C PHE A 389 4.28 -0.10 -34.77
N GLY A 390 3.44 0.94 -34.79
CA GLY A 390 2.04 0.83 -35.15
C GLY A 390 1.32 -0.23 -34.30
N GLU A 391 0.62 -1.13 -34.98
CA GLU A 391 -0.08 -2.28 -34.39
C GLU A 391 0.78 -3.56 -34.40
N ASN A 392 2.10 -3.44 -34.19
CA ASN A 392 3.00 -4.57 -34.03
C ASN A 392 3.36 -4.81 -32.54
N TRP A 393 2.51 -5.54 -31.82
CA TRP A 393 2.68 -5.84 -30.39
C TRP A 393 4.01 -6.54 -30.04
N ALA A 394 4.50 -7.42 -30.91
CA ALA A 394 5.78 -8.10 -30.69
C ALA A 394 6.95 -7.11 -30.61
N MET A 395 6.91 -6.01 -31.37
CA MET A 395 7.94 -4.96 -31.29
C MET A 395 7.89 -4.20 -29.96
N TYR A 396 6.70 -3.95 -29.40
CA TYR A 396 6.59 -3.36 -28.05
C TYR A 396 7.10 -4.32 -26.98
N GLU A 397 6.71 -5.58 -27.05
CA GLU A 397 7.17 -6.59 -26.10
C GLU A 397 8.71 -6.72 -26.13
N ASN A 398 9.29 -6.85 -27.33
CA ASN A 398 10.74 -6.91 -27.52
C ASN A 398 11.43 -5.63 -27.02
N TYR A 399 10.85 -4.46 -27.24
CA TYR A 399 11.39 -3.21 -26.69
C TYR A 399 11.52 -3.26 -25.17
N TYR A 400 10.52 -3.78 -24.44
CA TYR A 400 10.66 -3.95 -23.00
C TYR A 400 11.69 -5.03 -22.63
N ILE A 401 11.76 -6.14 -23.36
CA ILE A 401 12.73 -7.22 -23.11
C ILE A 401 14.16 -6.71 -23.24
N GLU A 402 14.47 -6.00 -24.33
CA GLU A 402 15.81 -5.51 -24.65
C GLU A 402 16.27 -4.36 -23.74
N ASN A 403 15.33 -3.62 -23.15
CA ASN A 403 15.62 -2.37 -22.44
C ASN A 403 15.35 -2.41 -20.93
N MET A 404 14.89 -3.53 -20.37
CA MET A 404 14.44 -3.63 -18.98
C MET A 404 15.48 -3.16 -17.94
N ASP A 405 16.76 -3.40 -18.22
CA ASP A 405 17.88 -3.06 -17.34
C ASP A 405 18.36 -1.60 -17.47
N TYR A 406 17.84 -0.87 -18.46
CA TYR A 406 18.29 0.48 -18.83
C TYR A 406 17.19 1.54 -18.67
N PHE A 407 15.96 1.15 -18.34
CA PHE A 407 14.90 2.13 -18.07
C PHE A 407 15.22 2.98 -16.85
N TYR A 408 15.02 4.30 -16.98
CA TYR A 408 15.14 5.25 -15.89
C TYR A 408 14.00 6.28 -15.94
N PRO A 409 13.64 6.90 -14.80
CA PRO A 409 12.49 7.78 -14.72
C PRO A 409 12.77 9.15 -15.38
N ILE A 410 11.78 9.70 -16.09
CA ILE A 410 11.84 11.06 -16.64
C ILE A 410 11.07 12.02 -15.70
N PRO A 411 11.73 13.02 -15.07
CA PRO A 411 11.06 14.00 -14.23
C PRO A 411 10.27 15.01 -15.08
N ASN A 412 9.01 15.27 -14.71
CA ASN A 412 8.11 16.39 -15.12
C ASN A 412 6.78 16.03 -15.79
N GLU A 413 6.40 14.76 -15.89
CA GLU A 413 5.12 14.40 -16.52
C GLU A 413 4.14 13.72 -15.57
N ARG A 414 2.84 14.01 -15.76
CA ARG A 414 1.78 13.78 -14.77
C ARG A 414 1.43 12.30 -14.50
N TYR A 415 2.10 11.31 -15.10
CA TYR A 415 1.71 9.89 -15.05
C TYR A 415 2.86 8.93 -14.69
N THR A 416 2.48 7.75 -14.21
CA THR A 416 3.31 6.63 -13.71
C THR A 416 4.00 5.77 -14.78
N TYR A 417 3.98 6.18 -16.05
CA TYR A 417 4.40 5.32 -17.19
C TYR A 417 5.55 5.92 -18.02
N TRP A 418 6.25 6.93 -17.50
CA TRP A 418 7.24 7.68 -18.27
C TRP A 418 8.65 7.35 -17.79
N SER A 419 9.18 6.26 -18.35
CA SER A 419 10.59 5.92 -18.31
C SER A 419 11.18 6.09 -19.71
N ASP A 420 12.46 6.46 -19.80
CA ASP A 420 13.21 6.32 -21.06
C ASP A 420 14.32 5.29 -20.91
N VAL A 421 14.87 4.88 -22.04
CA VAL A 421 16.07 4.05 -22.08
C VAL A 421 17.29 4.94 -21.86
N ASP A 422 18.11 4.57 -20.88
CA ASP A 422 19.41 5.19 -20.70
C ASP A 422 20.39 4.66 -21.76
N GLU A 423 20.52 5.40 -22.87
CA GLU A 423 21.43 5.06 -23.96
C GLU A 423 22.90 5.08 -23.54
N ASP A 424 23.29 5.87 -22.52
CA ASP A 424 24.66 5.87 -22.00
C ASP A 424 24.95 4.52 -21.32
N ALA A 425 24.08 4.09 -20.39
CA ALA A 425 24.23 2.80 -19.69
C ALA A 425 24.13 1.61 -20.66
N LYS A 426 23.18 1.68 -21.62
CA LYS A 426 23.00 0.67 -22.66
C LYS A 426 24.21 0.53 -23.57
N SER A 427 24.83 1.64 -23.99
CA SER A 427 26.05 1.61 -24.81
C SER A 427 27.25 0.96 -24.10
N LEU A 428 27.25 0.98 -22.76
CA LEU A 428 28.26 0.31 -21.94
C LEU A 428 27.94 -1.17 -21.67
N GLY A 429 26.70 -1.61 -21.94
CA GLY A 429 26.22 -2.95 -21.63
C GLY A 429 26.17 -3.26 -20.13
N ILE A 430 25.99 -2.24 -19.29
CA ILE A 430 25.94 -2.39 -17.83
C ILE A 430 24.59 -1.88 -17.32
N ALA A 431 23.84 -2.76 -16.66
CA ALA A 431 22.55 -2.45 -16.06
C ALA A 431 22.64 -1.29 -15.07
N ASN A 432 21.57 -0.49 -14.99
CA ASN A 432 21.58 0.73 -14.17
C ASN A 432 21.62 0.49 -12.65
N ASN A 433 21.26 -0.71 -12.22
CA ASN A 433 21.32 -1.18 -10.84
C ASN A 433 22.63 -1.91 -10.49
N ASP A 434 23.52 -2.17 -11.46
CA ASP A 434 24.83 -2.78 -11.21
C ASP A 434 25.84 -1.68 -10.82
N ILE A 435 26.44 -1.82 -9.64
CA ILE A 435 27.46 -0.90 -9.13
C ILE A 435 28.65 -0.71 -10.08
N LYS A 436 28.90 -1.71 -10.95
CA LYS A 436 29.93 -1.63 -12.00
C LYS A 436 29.71 -0.46 -12.95
N LEU A 437 28.47 0.03 -13.10
CA LEU A 437 28.20 1.22 -13.91
C LEU A 437 28.91 2.45 -13.33
N LEU A 438 28.87 2.61 -12.00
CA LEU A 438 29.60 3.67 -11.32
C LEU A 438 31.12 3.44 -11.36
N ASP A 439 31.61 2.21 -11.17
CA ASP A 439 33.04 1.89 -11.35
C ASP A 439 33.54 2.30 -12.76
N LYS A 440 32.75 1.98 -13.78
CA LYS A 440 33.05 2.29 -15.17
C LYS A 440 33.05 3.79 -15.43
N ALA A 441 32.05 4.52 -14.93
CA ALA A 441 31.97 5.96 -15.03
C ALA A 441 33.18 6.64 -14.33
N ILE A 442 33.54 6.19 -13.12
CA ILE A 442 34.73 6.69 -12.40
C ILE A 442 36.01 6.47 -13.20
N THR A 443 36.15 5.31 -13.87
CA THR A 443 37.31 5.02 -14.72
C THR A 443 37.35 5.94 -15.96
N MET A 444 36.19 6.20 -16.57
CA MET A 444 36.04 7.05 -17.75
C MET A 444 36.37 8.52 -17.49
N LEU A 445 36.35 9.01 -16.24
CA LEU A 445 36.76 10.39 -15.91
C LEU A 445 38.19 10.73 -16.34
N LYS A 446 39.07 9.72 -16.48
CA LYS A 446 40.47 9.89 -16.93
C LYS A 446 40.59 10.08 -18.45
N ASP A 447 39.58 9.69 -19.21
CA ASP A 447 39.53 9.78 -20.67
C ASP A 447 38.71 11.00 -21.07
N LYS A 448 39.38 12.01 -21.67
CA LYS A 448 38.73 13.26 -22.09
C LYS A 448 37.55 13.04 -23.04
N SER A 449 37.59 12.00 -23.88
CA SER A 449 36.53 11.71 -24.86
C SER A 449 35.27 11.10 -24.23
N LYS A 450 35.40 10.51 -23.04
CA LYS A 450 34.31 9.81 -22.33
C LYS A 450 33.82 10.54 -21.09
N LYS A 451 34.49 11.65 -20.76
CA LYS A 451 34.28 12.40 -19.52
C LYS A 451 32.84 12.90 -19.39
N GLU A 452 32.24 13.44 -20.44
CA GLU A 452 30.87 13.95 -20.39
C GLU A 452 29.85 12.85 -20.08
N MET A 453 29.98 11.68 -20.73
CA MET A 453 29.15 10.50 -20.45
C MET A 453 29.31 10.03 -19.00
N ALA A 454 30.56 9.99 -18.50
CA ALA A 454 30.83 9.64 -17.11
C ALA A 454 30.11 10.57 -16.12
N TYR A 455 30.16 11.89 -16.34
CA TYR A 455 29.44 12.85 -15.49
C TYR A 455 27.93 12.67 -15.57
N ARG A 456 27.35 12.45 -16.77
CA ARG A 456 25.92 12.18 -16.92
C ARG A 456 25.48 10.97 -16.09
N LEU A 457 26.21 9.86 -16.19
CA LEU A 457 25.93 8.63 -15.43
C LEU A 457 26.04 8.86 -13.91
N LEU A 458 27.11 9.50 -13.45
CA LEU A 458 27.35 9.78 -12.03
C LEU A 458 26.27 10.69 -11.43
N LEU A 459 25.85 11.74 -12.16
CA LEU A 459 24.78 12.65 -11.73
C LEU A 459 23.40 11.98 -11.77
N ARG A 460 23.13 11.15 -12.79
CA ARG A 460 21.87 10.41 -12.93
C ARG A 460 21.69 9.43 -11.78
N TYR A 461 22.70 8.61 -11.50
CA TYR A 461 22.60 7.46 -10.60
C TYR A 461 23.10 7.70 -9.18
N THR A 462 23.43 8.92 -8.77
CA THR A 462 23.79 9.22 -7.38
C THR A 462 23.04 10.44 -6.86
N LYS A 463 23.05 10.65 -5.53
CA LYS A 463 22.56 11.89 -4.89
C LYS A 463 23.64 12.98 -4.80
N GLN A 464 24.78 12.79 -5.46
CA GLN A 464 25.91 13.73 -5.41
C GLN A 464 25.88 14.66 -6.62
N ASP A 465 26.49 15.84 -6.45
CA ASP A 465 26.57 16.88 -7.48
C ASP A 465 27.97 17.47 -7.63
N PHE A 466 29.01 16.70 -7.25
CA PHE A 466 30.40 17.13 -7.27
C PHE A 466 30.84 17.68 -8.63
N LYS A 467 31.71 18.69 -8.59
CA LYS A 467 32.16 19.41 -9.79
C LYS A 467 33.51 18.94 -10.31
N THR A 468 34.24 18.14 -9.54
CA THR A 468 35.58 17.69 -9.91
C THR A 468 35.75 16.17 -9.90
N ASP A 469 36.63 15.66 -10.77
CA ASP A 469 36.92 14.22 -10.86
C ASP A 469 37.46 13.67 -9.54
N LYS A 470 38.26 14.48 -8.82
CA LYS A 470 38.87 14.10 -7.53
C LYS A 470 37.81 13.84 -6.46
N GLU A 471 36.75 14.66 -6.41
CA GLU A 471 35.65 14.48 -5.46
C GLU A 471 34.88 13.19 -5.76
N TRP A 472 34.53 12.95 -7.02
CA TRP A 472 33.86 11.72 -7.45
C TRP A 472 34.67 10.47 -7.08
N ILE A 473 35.96 10.44 -7.44
CA ILE A 473 36.85 9.31 -7.13
C ILE A 473 36.96 9.09 -5.62
N LYS A 474 37.13 10.16 -4.84
CA LYS A 474 37.25 10.09 -3.37
C LYS A 474 35.97 9.57 -2.72
N TRP A 475 34.82 10.12 -3.12
CA TRP A 475 33.52 9.70 -2.60
C TRP A 475 33.24 8.24 -2.93
N PHE A 476 33.46 7.83 -4.18
CA PHE A 476 33.18 6.47 -4.60
C PHE A 476 34.10 5.48 -3.89
N LYS A 477 35.41 5.75 -3.80
CA LYS A 477 36.36 4.92 -3.03
C LYS A 477 35.94 4.75 -1.57
N LYS A 478 35.44 5.81 -0.93
CA LYS A 478 34.99 5.78 0.47
C LYS A 478 33.72 4.93 0.64
N ASN A 479 32.74 5.07 -0.26
CA ASN A 479 31.39 4.58 -0.04
C ASN A 479 31.05 3.31 -0.82
N ARG A 480 31.90 2.84 -1.75
CA ARG A 480 31.60 1.75 -2.70
C ARG A 480 30.93 0.52 -2.08
N LYS A 481 31.37 0.11 -0.88
CA LYS A 481 30.85 -1.08 -0.18
C LYS A 481 29.48 -0.87 0.47
N SER A 482 29.08 0.38 0.70
CA SER A 482 27.83 0.76 1.36
C SER A 482 26.81 1.34 0.39
N LEU A 483 27.06 1.26 -0.93
CA LEU A 483 26.11 1.76 -1.94
C LEU A 483 25.02 0.74 -2.21
N TYR A 484 23.77 1.20 -2.11
CA TYR A 484 22.57 0.43 -2.42
C TYR A 484 21.78 1.13 -3.51
N PHE A 485 21.37 0.40 -4.56
CA PHE A 485 20.52 0.95 -5.60
C PHE A 485 19.05 0.90 -5.18
N SER A 486 18.40 2.07 -5.18
CA SER A 486 16.97 2.20 -4.85
C SER A 486 16.22 2.80 -6.04
N GLU A 487 15.31 2.02 -6.62
CA GLU A 487 14.38 2.50 -7.67
C GLU A 487 13.44 3.57 -7.11
N GLY A 488 12.89 3.34 -5.92
CA GLY A 488 11.99 4.28 -5.25
C GLY A 488 12.63 5.64 -4.95
N ASP A 489 13.95 5.69 -4.77
CA ASP A 489 14.74 6.92 -4.62
C ASP A 489 15.10 7.60 -5.95
N GLY A 490 14.40 7.26 -7.04
CA GLY A 490 14.64 7.82 -8.36
C GLY A 490 15.76 7.11 -9.12
N TYR A 491 15.87 5.79 -8.95
CA TYR A 491 16.90 4.96 -9.59
C TYR A 491 18.30 5.47 -9.22
N LYS A 492 18.59 5.58 -7.92
CA LYS A 492 19.86 6.12 -7.44
C LYS A 492 20.55 5.14 -6.48
N PHE A 493 21.88 5.09 -6.57
CA PHE A 493 22.73 4.53 -5.54
C PHE A 493 22.78 5.51 -4.35
N ILE A 494 22.28 5.05 -3.21
CA ILE A 494 22.33 5.76 -1.93
C ILE A 494 23.38 5.13 -1.03
N VAL A 495 23.97 5.92 -0.15
CA VAL A 495 24.94 5.43 0.84
C VAL A 495 24.15 4.97 2.06
N LEU A 496 24.23 3.68 2.38
CA LEU A 496 23.68 3.15 3.62
C LEU A 496 24.50 3.66 4.82
N PRO A 497 23.85 3.98 5.96
CA PRO A 497 24.57 4.24 7.20
C PRO A 497 25.36 2.99 7.61
N ASN A 498 26.56 3.21 8.15
CA ASN A 498 27.43 2.14 8.63
C ASN A 498 26.91 1.49 9.92
#